data_AF-C1MNR5-F1
#
_entry.id   AF-C1MNR5-F1
#
_cell.length_a   1.000
_cell.length_b   1.000
_cell.length_c   1.000
_cell.angle_alpha   90.00
_cell.angle_beta   90.00
_cell.angle_gamma   90.00
#
_symmetry.space_group_name_H-M   'P 1'
#
loop_
_entity.id
_entity.type
_entity.pdbx_description
1 polymer ?
#
loop_
_entity_poly.entity_id
_entity_poly.type
_entity_poly.pdbx_seq_one_letter_code
_entity_poly.pdbx_strand_id
1 'polypeptide(L)'
;MLPRSVAVYGKGREPGEAPLSLPESHRPKPERFVARVASSSTSTTPMDASDADASDDASDGCVQMKHVGAWGKTPNLYWLAPHDDQLRRHPRFVALPPVDRVLIGGERTYRFVRQGTELWDALHDGRLTTALLKAALGFCEEGTCAAVGMNARNASHGPAVGAYHRLRTERVEFPSSAPPETETAVNEEVVRAYNEEVAAAGPAAPLEDETSTDDASASGGGGGRGRGRGKRKGGRGGKPRNGGSGGGRDAGGARAAATPWSLQRAARSRRAATRGEGGVRMAWGSAQEAGTVASLMLHFPSAVAEEVGLCVVDRSDVPSAWNVGPLPPMGASPDGMLTLPIGNDAIGNDASGDVPTERLVLEVKNSSPFARHRTRPGKYVVIDREPYDAPPAYHVPQLLLEMLATGATAGLLAMQSATRGVRVFRVERDDEYLAAMLRRVLYTGSHTTPHVSRFYVEYVSKATPPPPRFFEGTSEHTWLVRRTRAIARNATLWMDVPHHRLPGEAYDEHPFVSVAEGAGGG
;
A
#
# COMPACT_ATOMS: atom_id res chain seq x y z
N MET A 1 -28.56 -19.38 10.26
CA MET A 1 -28.16 -18.01 9.84
C MET A 1 -26.69 -17.84 10.21
N LEU A 2 -25.79 -18.02 9.25
CA LEU A 2 -24.34 -17.90 9.45
C LEU A 2 -23.96 -16.42 9.57
N PRO A 3 -23.10 -16.02 10.53
CA PRO A 3 -22.63 -14.65 10.63
C PRO A 3 -21.73 -14.32 9.44
N ARG A 4 -21.94 -13.13 8.84
CA ARG A 4 -21.11 -12.58 7.76
C ARG A 4 -19.67 -12.43 8.27
N SER A 5 -18.77 -13.31 7.81
CA SER A 5 -17.34 -13.25 8.12
C SER A 5 -16.75 -11.93 7.61
N VAL A 6 -16.06 -11.20 8.47
CA VAL A 6 -15.14 -10.13 8.06
C VAL A 6 -13.94 -10.83 7.42
N ALA A 7 -13.99 -11.05 6.11
CA ALA A 7 -12.84 -11.55 5.36
C ALA A 7 -11.81 -10.42 5.23
N VAL A 8 -10.57 -10.75 5.58
CA VAL A 8 -9.39 -9.93 5.27
C VAL A 8 -9.02 -10.29 3.84
N TYR A 9 -9.40 -9.44 2.90
CA TYR A 9 -9.18 -9.65 1.47
C TYR A 9 -7.73 -9.34 1.11
N GLY A 10 -7.06 -10.28 0.45
CA GLY A 10 -5.84 -10.00 -0.31
C GLY A 10 -6.10 -8.89 -1.33
N LYS A 11 -5.05 -8.21 -1.79
CA LYS A 11 -5.14 -7.10 -2.76
C LYS A 11 -5.76 -7.63 -4.07
N GLY A 12 -7.10 -7.59 -4.18
CA GLY A 12 -7.82 -7.84 -5.44
C GLY A 12 -8.85 -8.99 -5.49
N ARG A 13 -8.97 -9.86 -4.46
CA ARG A 13 -9.93 -10.98 -4.49
C ARG A 13 -11.31 -10.63 -3.91
N GLU A 14 -12.37 -11.11 -4.57
CA GLU A 14 -13.77 -10.99 -4.13
C GLU A 14 -14.22 -12.25 -3.35
N PRO A 15 -15.21 -12.16 -2.44
CA PRO A 15 -15.72 -13.30 -1.69
C PRO A 15 -16.50 -14.29 -2.58
N GLY A 16 -16.07 -15.56 -2.63
CA GLY A 16 -16.78 -16.66 -3.28
C GLY A 16 -16.05 -17.30 -4.47
N GLU A 17 -14.86 -16.83 -4.84
CA GLU A 17 -14.02 -17.49 -5.85
C GLU A 17 -13.47 -18.82 -5.33
N ALA A 18 -13.62 -19.88 -6.15
CA ALA A 18 -13.03 -21.19 -5.87
C ALA A 18 -11.50 -21.10 -5.91
N PRO A 19 -10.76 -21.88 -5.10
CA PRO A 19 -9.31 -21.97 -5.24
C PRO A 19 -8.96 -22.45 -6.65
N LEU A 20 -8.19 -21.64 -7.37
CA LEU A 20 -7.72 -21.98 -8.71
C LEU A 20 -6.48 -22.88 -8.63
N SER A 21 -6.51 -23.94 -9.42
CA SER A 21 -5.36 -24.78 -9.76
C SER A 21 -4.31 -23.94 -10.50
N LEU A 22 -3.07 -23.91 -9.98
CA LEU A 22 -1.95 -23.21 -10.59
C LEU A 22 -1.72 -23.67 -12.05
N PRO A 23 -1.37 -22.77 -12.98
CA PRO A 23 -1.07 -23.13 -14.37
C PRO A 23 0.12 -24.09 -14.47
N GLU A 24 0.08 -24.97 -15.48
CA GLU A 24 1.10 -26.01 -15.76
C GLU A 24 2.51 -25.46 -16.07
N SER A 25 2.65 -24.13 -16.24
CA SER A 25 3.90 -23.41 -16.50
C SER A 25 4.88 -23.40 -15.31
N HIS A 26 4.49 -23.90 -14.14
CA HIS A 26 5.34 -23.98 -12.95
C HIS A 26 6.12 -25.31 -12.80
N ARG A 27 6.12 -26.16 -13.83
CA ARG A 27 7.03 -27.33 -13.86
C ARG A 27 8.38 -26.93 -14.48
N PRO A 28 9.51 -27.15 -13.78
CA PRO A 28 10.82 -26.73 -14.26
C PRO A 28 11.20 -27.49 -15.55
N LYS A 29 11.57 -26.74 -16.58
CA LYS A 29 12.29 -27.27 -17.75
C LYS A 29 13.78 -26.93 -17.58
N PRO A 30 14.69 -27.90 -17.78
CA PRO A 30 16.10 -27.59 -17.84
C PRO A 30 16.42 -27.06 -19.24
N GLU A 31 17.14 -25.93 -19.34
CA GLU A 31 18.44 -25.87 -20.03
C GLU A 31 18.99 -24.44 -20.27
N ARG A 32 20.28 -24.31 -19.92
CA ARG A 32 21.40 -23.61 -20.59
C ARG A 32 21.40 -22.07 -20.70
N PHE A 33 22.02 -21.44 -19.70
CA PHE A 33 22.67 -20.13 -19.84
C PHE A 33 24.10 -20.28 -20.37
N VAL A 34 24.42 -19.56 -21.45
CA VAL A 34 25.78 -19.36 -21.94
C VAL A 34 26.14 -17.89 -21.69
N ALA A 35 27.11 -17.67 -20.82
CA ALA A 35 27.65 -16.35 -20.50
C ALA A 35 28.43 -15.76 -21.68
N ARG A 36 28.27 -14.46 -21.92
CA ARG A 36 29.19 -13.67 -22.73
C ARG A 36 29.59 -12.40 -21.98
N VAL A 37 30.90 -12.23 -21.84
CA VAL A 37 31.60 -11.08 -21.27
C VAL A 37 32.12 -10.20 -22.42
N ALA A 38 31.97 -8.87 -22.30
CA ALA A 38 32.81 -7.82 -22.90
C ALA A 38 32.22 -6.45 -22.48
N SER A 39 32.83 -5.70 -21.56
CA SER A 39 33.96 -4.75 -21.71
C SER A 39 33.56 -3.33 -22.14
N SER A 40 33.48 -2.44 -21.13
CA SER A 40 34.07 -1.09 -21.02
C SER A 40 34.28 -0.26 -22.29
N SER A 41 33.70 0.95 -22.29
CA SER A 41 34.33 2.13 -22.86
C SER A 41 33.93 3.41 -22.10
N THR A 42 34.94 4.11 -21.63
CA THR A 42 34.95 5.44 -21.01
C THR A 42 34.72 6.56 -22.03
N SER A 43 33.99 7.61 -21.65
CA SER A 43 34.11 8.93 -22.27
C SER A 43 33.92 10.04 -21.23
N THR A 44 34.87 10.97 -21.24
CA THR A 44 35.08 12.05 -20.28
C THR A 44 34.63 13.42 -20.82
N THR A 45 34.31 14.30 -19.86
CA THR A 45 34.33 15.79 -19.87
C THR A 45 33.11 16.57 -20.42
N PRO A 46 32.89 17.84 -20.00
CA PRO A 46 33.25 18.52 -18.74
C PRO A 46 32.07 19.28 -18.08
N MET A 47 32.34 19.70 -16.84
CA MET A 47 31.55 20.58 -15.99
C MET A 47 31.37 21.98 -16.59
N ASP A 48 30.20 22.56 -16.37
CA ASP A 48 30.04 24.01 -16.26
C ASP A 48 29.27 24.32 -14.97
N ALA A 49 29.85 25.23 -14.20
CA ALA A 49 29.34 25.73 -12.93
C ALA A 49 28.80 27.14 -13.14
N SER A 50 27.61 27.42 -12.60
CA SER A 50 27.23 28.77 -12.22
C SER A 50 26.13 28.74 -11.16
N ASP A 51 26.56 29.07 -9.95
CA ASP A 51 25.94 30.00 -9.00
C ASP A 51 24.46 29.84 -8.62
N ALA A 52 24.29 29.36 -7.39
CA ALA A 52 23.62 30.01 -6.28
C ALA A 52 22.66 31.17 -6.62
N ASP A 53 21.39 30.98 -6.25
CA ASP A 53 20.73 32.03 -5.47
C ASP A 53 19.75 31.39 -4.47
N ALA A 54 20.00 31.72 -3.20
CA ALA A 54 19.11 31.45 -2.10
C ALA A 54 18.13 32.63 -1.99
N SER A 55 16.84 32.36 -2.02
CA SER A 55 15.84 33.31 -1.52
C SER A 55 14.70 32.59 -0.82
N ASP A 56 14.71 32.75 0.49
CA ASP A 56 13.60 32.92 1.43
C ASP A 56 12.15 32.83 0.92
N ASP A 57 11.39 32.05 1.71
CA ASP A 57 10.09 32.41 2.29
C ASP A 57 8.85 32.46 1.37
N ALA A 58 8.19 31.30 1.26
CA ALA A 58 6.73 31.24 1.23
C ALA A 58 6.25 29.90 1.81
N SER A 59 5.50 29.98 2.90
CA SER A 59 4.57 28.92 3.30
C SER A 59 3.43 28.85 2.27
N ASP A 60 3.75 28.43 1.06
CA ASP A 60 2.76 28.16 0.03
C ASP A 60 2.01 26.88 0.43
N GLY A 61 0.74 27.04 0.78
CA GLY A 61 -0.09 25.93 1.24
C GLY A 61 -0.07 24.81 0.20
N CYS A 62 0.09 23.57 0.65
CA CYS A 62 0.02 22.37 -0.19
C CYS A 62 -1.08 22.51 -1.25
N VAL A 63 -0.75 22.41 -2.55
CA VAL A 63 -1.65 22.72 -3.68
C VAL A 63 -2.99 21.99 -3.56
N GLN A 64 -3.00 20.80 -2.95
CA GLN A 64 -4.19 20.01 -2.65
C GLN A 64 -5.22 20.72 -1.75
N MET A 65 -4.78 21.66 -0.89
CA MET A 65 -5.65 22.47 -0.04
C MET A 65 -6.67 23.28 -0.84
N LYS A 66 -6.34 23.67 -2.09
CA LYS A 66 -7.28 24.38 -2.99
C LYS A 66 -8.55 23.56 -3.31
N HIS A 67 -8.49 22.24 -3.13
CA HIS A 67 -9.61 21.34 -3.41
C HIS A 67 -10.44 20.98 -2.17
N VAL A 68 -10.08 21.46 -0.98
CA VAL A 68 -10.88 21.22 0.23
C VAL A 68 -12.27 21.82 0.04
N GLY A 69 -13.31 21.03 0.29
CA GLY A 69 -14.71 21.40 0.01
C GLY A 69 -15.19 21.07 -1.41
N ALA A 70 -14.30 20.72 -2.35
CA ALA A 70 -14.70 20.20 -3.65
C ALA A 70 -15.46 18.88 -3.48
N TRP A 71 -16.45 18.63 -4.35
CA TRP A 71 -17.34 17.48 -4.23
C TRP A 71 -17.66 16.83 -5.59
N GLY A 72 -17.91 15.52 -5.57
CA GLY A 72 -18.16 14.73 -6.77
C GLY A 72 -18.84 13.39 -6.47
N LYS A 73 -19.27 12.67 -7.52
CA LYS A 73 -19.92 11.34 -7.35
C LYS A 73 -18.89 10.25 -7.06
N THR A 74 -17.76 10.30 -7.75
CA THR A 74 -16.76 9.24 -7.74
C THR A 74 -15.42 9.83 -7.32
N PRO A 75 -14.97 9.59 -6.07
CA PRO A 75 -13.64 9.93 -5.63
C PRO A 75 -12.57 9.36 -6.55
N ASN A 76 -11.59 10.16 -6.92
CA ASN A 76 -10.41 9.66 -7.63
C ASN A 76 -9.43 9.09 -6.62
N LEU A 77 -9.31 7.76 -6.57
CA LEU A 77 -8.39 7.09 -5.64
C LEU A 77 -6.92 7.41 -5.91
N TYR A 78 -6.60 7.78 -7.15
CA TYR A 78 -5.25 7.99 -7.65
C TYR A 78 -4.92 9.47 -7.85
N TRP A 79 -5.73 10.35 -7.26
CA TRP A 79 -5.48 11.78 -7.25
C TRP A 79 -4.07 12.04 -6.71
N LEU A 80 -3.20 12.59 -7.57
CA LEU A 80 -1.79 12.88 -7.32
C LEU A 80 -0.92 11.68 -6.91
N ALA A 81 -1.35 10.45 -7.20
CA ALA A 81 -0.55 9.25 -6.96
C ALA A 81 0.16 8.80 -8.24
N PRO A 82 1.47 8.49 -8.18
CA PRO A 82 2.16 7.86 -9.30
C PRO A 82 1.56 6.47 -9.54
N HIS A 83 1.75 5.94 -10.74
CA HIS A 83 1.60 4.52 -11.03
C HIS A 83 2.77 3.76 -10.47
N ASP A 84 2.53 2.54 -10.00
CA ASP A 84 3.57 1.68 -9.45
C ASP A 84 4.70 1.50 -10.46
N ASP A 85 4.37 1.37 -11.75
CA ASP A 85 5.38 1.27 -12.82
C ASP A 85 6.17 2.56 -13.07
N GLN A 86 5.63 3.73 -12.72
CA GLN A 86 6.40 4.99 -12.72
C GLN A 86 7.44 4.95 -11.59
N LEU A 87 7.02 4.54 -10.38
CA LEU A 87 7.94 4.38 -9.25
C LEU A 87 9.03 3.33 -9.53
N ARG A 88 8.66 2.19 -10.13
CA ARG A 88 9.58 1.08 -10.46
C ARG A 88 10.67 1.42 -11.47
N ARG A 89 10.51 2.49 -12.26
CA ARG A 89 11.52 2.98 -13.20
C ARG A 89 12.53 3.92 -12.56
N HIS A 90 12.24 4.40 -11.35
CA HIS A 90 13.12 5.35 -10.69
C HIS A 90 14.42 4.64 -10.26
N PRO A 91 15.61 5.16 -10.59
CA PRO A 91 16.89 4.47 -10.38
C PRO A 91 17.23 4.20 -8.90
N ARG A 92 16.59 4.92 -7.98
CA ARG A 92 16.73 4.73 -6.52
C ARG A 92 15.63 3.84 -5.90
N PHE A 93 14.76 3.27 -6.73
CA PHE A 93 13.74 2.31 -6.31
C PHE A 93 14.08 0.92 -6.85
N VAL A 94 14.42 -0.01 -5.96
CA VAL A 94 14.70 -1.40 -6.30
C VAL A 94 13.37 -2.14 -6.44
N ALA A 95 12.91 -2.27 -7.68
CA ALA A 95 11.66 -2.94 -8.03
C ALA A 95 11.81 -4.47 -8.04
N LEU A 96 10.78 -5.19 -7.60
CA LEU A 96 10.73 -6.65 -7.81
C LEU A 96 10.37 -6.95 -9.26
N PRO A 97 10.98 -7.96 -9.90
CA PRO A 97 10.61 -8.35 -11.26
C PRO A 97 9.20 -8.98 -11.31
N PRO A 98 8.62 -9.13 -12.52
CA PRO A 98 7.43 -9.97 -12.71
C PRO A 98 7.64 -11.41 -12.17
N VAL A 99 6.55 -12.00 -11.67
CA VAL A 99 6.59 -13.29 -10.92
C VAL A 99 7.18 -14.44 -11.74
N ASP A 100 7.01 -14.43 -13.07
CA ASP A 100 7.54 -15.44 -13.98
C ASP A 100 9.08 -15.41 -14.11
N ARG A 101 9.74 -14.34 -13.66
CA ARG A 101 11.21 -14.25 -13.61
C ARG A 101 11.80 -14.70 -12.27
N VAL A 102 10.97 -14.85 -11.23
CA VAL A 102 11.42 -15.16 -9.87
C VAL A 102 11.56 -16.67 -9.68
N LEU A 103 12.68 -17.11 -9.12
CA LEU A 103 12.83 -18.47 -8.61
C LEU A 103 12.04 -18.62 -7.31
N ILE A 104 11.05 -19.49 -7.32
CA ILE A 104 10.27 -19.85 -6.14
C ILE A 104 10.78 -21.17 -5.59
N GLY A 105 11.45 -21.11 -4.45
CA GLY A 105 12.02 -22.24 -3.73
C GLY A 105 11.61 -22.20 -2.26
N GLY A 106 12.59 -22.24 -1.36
CA GLY A 106 12.35 -22.13 0.07
C GLY A 106 11.69 -20.81 0.48
N GLU A 107 11.17 -20.74 1.70
CA GLU A 107 10.38 -19.60 2.21
C GLU A 107 11.11 -18.24 2.15
N ARG A 108 12.46 -18.23 2.13
CA ARG A 108 13.27 -17.01 1.94
C ARG A 108 13.06 -16.35 0.57
N THR A 109 12.64 -17.12 -0.44
CA THR A 109 12.38 -16.60 -1.79
C THR A 109 11.06 -15.83 -1.90
N TYR A 110 10.14 -16.00 -0.95
CA TYR A 110 8.81 -15.38 -1.00
C TYR A 110 8.85 -13.85 -0.94
N ARG A 111 9.94 -13.29 -0.40
CA ARG A 111 10.19 -11.83 -0.37
C ARG A 111 10.39 -11.23 -1.76
N PHE A 112 10.67 -12.04 -2.79
CA PHE A 112 10.83 -11.58 -4.16
C PHE A 112 9.53 -11.64 -4.97
N VAL A 113 8.45 -12.18 -4.38
CA VAL A 113 7.13 -12.21 -5.03
C VAL A 113 6.41 -10.90 -4.77
N ARG A 114 6.21 -10.13 -5.83
CA ARG A 114 5.53 -8.84 -5.80
C ARG A 114 4.16 -8.91 -5.11
N GLN A 115 3.89 -7.96 -4.23
CA GLN A 115 2.60 -7.86 -3.54
C GLN A 115 1.45 -7.63 -4.52
N GLY A 116 0.26 -8.13 -4.17
CA GLY A 116 -0.94 -8.01 -5.00
C GLY A 116 -0.96 -8.94 -6.22
N THR A 117 -0.02 -9.89 -6.30
CA THR A 117 -0.08 -11.00 -7.26
C THR A 117 -0.83 -12.18 -6.66
N GLU A 118 -1.38 -13.05 -7.50
CA GLU A 118 -2.09 -14.25 -7.03
C GLU A 118 -1.18 -15.19 -6.23
N LEU A 119 0.08 -15.31 -6.66
CA LEU A 119 1.07 -16.10 -5.92
C LEU A 119 1.32 -15.51 -4.54
N TRP A 120 1.49 -14.19 -4.43
CA TRP A 120 1.66 -13.54 -3.13
C TRP A 120 0.47 -13.78 -2.19
N ASP A 121 -0.76 -13.68 -2.69
CA ASP A 121 -1.97 -14.01 -1.92
C ASP A 121 -1.96 -15.48 -1.45
N ALA A 122 -1.58 -16.41 -2.31
CA ALA A 122 -1.52 -17.84 -2.00
C ALA A 122 -0.43 -18.18 -0.98
N LEU A 123 0.71 -17.47 -1.00
CA LEU A 123 1.78 -17.65 -0.02
C LEU A 123 1.35 -17.32 1.41
N HIS A 124 0.29 -16.52 1.59
CA HIS A 124 -0.28 -16.24 2.91
C HIS A 124 -1.06 -17.42 3.50
N ASP A 125 -1.36 -18.45 2.70
CA ASP A 125 -2.16 -19.59 3.13
C ASP A 125 -1.50 -20.34 4.28
N GLY A 126 -2.28 -20.62 5.34
CA GLY A 126 -1.82 -21.28 6.56
C GLY A 126 -0.78 -20.50 7.37
N ARG A 127 -0.59 -19.20 7.12
CA ARG A 127 0.40 -18.34 7.82
C ARG A 127 -0.27 -17.26 8.67
N LEU A 128 0.34 -16.96 9.82
CA LEU A 128 -0.01 -15.80 10.63
C LEU A 128 0.73 -14.58 10.05
N THR A 129 0.02 -13.79 9.25
CA THR A 129 0.58 -12.56 8.68
C THR A 129 0.18 -11.32 9.47
N THR A 130 0.84 -10.19 9.19
CA THR A 130 0.56 -8.89 9.81
C THR A 130 -0.93 -8.52 9.78
N ALA A 131 -1.63 -8.88 8.71
CA ALA A 131 -3.07 -8.61 8.55
C ALA A 131 -3.96 -9.38 9.55
N LEU A 132 -3.50 -10.53 10.06
CA LEU A 132 -4.20 -11.38 11.01
C LEU A 132 -3.71 -11.19 12.45
N LEU A 133 -2.50 -10.65 12.61
CA LEU A 133 -1.80 -10.56 13.89
C LEU A 133 -2.64 -9.87 14.96
N LYS A 134 -3.23 -8.71 14.65
CA LYS A 134 -4.09 -7.98 15.60
C LYS A 134 -5.26 -8.83 16.11
N ALA A 135 -5.85 -9.64 15.22
CA ALA A 135 -6.96 -10.52 15.58
C ALA A 135 -6.48 -11.68 16.47
N ALA A 136 -5.37 -12.32 16.11
CA ALA A 136 -4.75 -13.39 16.91
C ALA A 136 -4.29 -12.91 18.30
N LEU A 137 -3.93 -11.62 18.44
CA LEU A 137 -3.60 -10.97 19.70
C LEU A 137 -4.82 -10.56 20.54
N GLY A 138 -6.04 -10.72 20.03
CA GLY A 138 -7.27 -10.31 20.72
C GLY A 138 -7.53 -8.80 20.68
N PHE A 139 -6.79 -8.02 19.87
CA PHE A 139 -6.92 -6.57 19.85
C PHE A 139 -8.23 -6.10 19.20
N CYS A 140 -8.87 -6.94 18.39
CA CYS A 140 -10.18 -6.65 17.80
C CYS A 140 -11.35 -6.90 18.77
N GLU A 141 -11.12 -7.55 19.91
CA GLU A 141 -12.17 -7.85 20.89
C GLU A 141 -12.73 -6.58 21.55
N GLU A 142 -13.95 -6.69 22.06
CA GLU A 142 -14.57 -5.65 22.89
C GLU A 142 -13.67 -5.31 24.10
N GLY A 143 -13.66 -4.04 24.51
CA GLY A 143 -12.77 -3.52 25.56
C GLY A 143 -11.34 -3.25 25.09
N THR A 144 -10.72 -4.22 24.40
CA THR A 144 -9.31 -4.11 23.95
C THR A 144 -9.17 -3.21 22.72
N CYS A 145 -10.11 -3.31 21.78
CA CYS A 145 -10.14 -2.52 20.55
C CYS A 145 -9.99 -1.01 20.80
N ALA A 146 -10.76 -0.48 21.75
CA ALA A 146 -10.66 0.92 22.16
C ALA A 146 -9.32 1.24 22.84
N ALA A 147 -8.82 0.33 23.69
CA ALA A 147 -7.59 0.55 24.45
C ALA A 147 -6.36 0.73 23.54
N VAL A 148 -6.30 0.05 22.39
CA VAL A 148 -5.21 0.19 21.41
C VAL A 148 -5.47 1.30 20.38
N GLY A 149 -6.52 2.12 20.55
CA GLY A 149 -6.79 3.30 19.71
C GLY A 149 -7.64 3.02 18.46
N MET A 150 -8.30 1.85 18.37
CA MET A 150 -9.29 1.58 17.31
C MET A 150 -10.70 2.03 17.76
N ASN A 151 -11.61 2.22 16.81
CA ASN A 151 -12.99 2.59 17.12
C ASN A 151 -13.73 1.43 17.79
N ALA A 152 -14.19 1.63 19.03
CA ALA A 152 -14.93 0.63 19.82
C ALA A 152 -16.15 0.05 19.08
N ARG A 153 -16.81 0.85 18.22
CA ARG A 153 -17.96 0.39 17.41
C ARG A 153 -17.58 -0.67 16.36
N ASN A 154 -16.30 -0.79 16.05
CA ASN A 154 -15.76 -1.78 15.14
C ASN A 154 -15.19 -3.00 15.88
N ALA A 155 -15.30 -3.05 17.21
CA ALA A 155 -14.91 -4.24 17.96
C ALA A 155 -15.73 -5.45 17.51
N SER A 156 -15.06 -6.57 17.28
CA SER A 156 -15.68 -7.79 16.77
C SER A 156 -14.80 -8.99 17.09
N HIS A 157 -15.45 -10.11 17.42
CA HIS A 157 -14.81 -11.41 17.56
C HIS A 157 -14.57 -12.11 16.21
N GLY A 158 -15.28 -11.69 15.15
CA GLY A 158 -15.18 -12.29 13.81
C GLY A 158 -13.75 -12.37 13.25
N PRO A 159 -12.89 -11.34 13.39
CA PRO A 159 -11.49 -11.40 12.98
C PRO A 159 -10.69 -12.53 13.64
N ALA A 160 -10.91 -12.82 14.93
CA ALA A 160 -10.19 -13.90 15.62
C ALA A 160 -10.58 -15.28 15.06
N VAL A 161 -11.88 -15.48 14.80
CA VAL A 161 -12.38 -16.69 14.12
C VAL A 161 -11.82 -16.80 12.69
N GLY A 162 -11.71 -15.67 11.98
CA GLY A 162 -11.08 -15.59 10.66
C GLY A 162 -9.61 -16.01 10.68
N ALA A 163 -8.83 -15.48 11.62
CA ALA A 163 -7.42 -15.87 11.81
C ALA A 163 -7.28 -17.37 12.15
N TYR A 164 -8.19 -17.90 12.97
CA TYR A 164 -8.24 -19.33 13.29
C TYR A 164 -8.45 -20.19 12.02
N HIS A 165 -9.45 -19.87 11.20
CA HIS A 165 -9.69 -20.63 9.96
C HIS A 165 -8.54 -20.50 8.98
N ARG A 166 -7.96 -19.30 8.86
CA ARG A 166 -6.84 -19.02 7.96
C ARG A 166 -5.60 -19.85 8.28
N LEU A 167 -5.27 -19.98 9.57
CA LEU A 167 -4.15 -20.80 10.04
C LEU A 167 -4.37 -22.31 9.90
N ARG A 168 -5.61 -22.72 9.59
CA ARG A 168 -5.95 -24.12 9.30
C ARG A 168 -6.03 -24.41 7.80
N THR A 169 -5.89 -23.40 6.95
CA THR A 169 -5.76 -23.60 5.51
C THR A 169 -4.45 -24.32 5.21
N GLU A 170 -4.47 -25.24 4.26
CA GLU A 170 -3.26 -25.90 3.76
C GLU A 170 -2.30 -24.87 3.18
N ARG A 171 -1.02 -25.01 3.47
CA ARG A 171 0.00 -24.09 2.99
C ARG A 171 0.39 -24.46 1.57
N VAL A 172 0.59 -23.45 0.74
CA VAL A 172 1.40 -23.64 -0.45
C VAL A 172 2.85 -23.83 -0.01
N GLU A 173 3.43 -24.95 -0.41
CA GLU A 173 4.83 -25.30 -0.20
C GLU A 173 5.52 -25.48 -1.54
N PHE A 174 6.69 -24.89 -1.68
CA PHE A 174 7.53 -25.04 -2.86
C PHE A 174 8.79 -25.81 -2.45
N PRO A 175 9.14 -26.88 -3.17
CA PRO A 175 10.35 -27.62 -2.87
C PRO A 175 11.56 -26.73 -3.13
N SER A 176 12.44 -26.62 -2.15
CA SER A 176 13.74 -26.01 -2.35
C SER A 176 14.62 -26.93 -3.20
N SER A 177 15.28 -26.33 -4.19
CA SER A 177 16.12 -27.05 -5.16
C SER A 177 17.62 -26.84 -4.92
N ALA A 178 17.97 -25.88 -4.06
CA ALA A 178 19.34 -25.50 -3.73
C ALA A 178 19.38 -24.90 -2.30
N PRO A 179 20.56 -24.71 -1.69
CA PRO A 179 20.67 -24.02 -0.41
C PRO A 179 19.98 -22.65 -0.43
N PRO A 180 19.33 -22.20 0.66
CA PRO A 180 18.56 -20.96 0.68
C PRO A 180 19.36 -19.71 0.24
N GLU A 181 20.67 -19.68 0.53
CA GLU A 181 21.59 -18.62 0.12
C GLU A 181 21.75 -18.56 -1.40
N THR A 182 21.77 -19.73 -2.06
CA THR A 182 21.88 -19.84 -3.51
C THR A 182 20.59 -19.37 -4.19
N GLU A 183 19.43 -19.80 -3.70
CA GLU A 183 18.14 -19.36 -4.24
C GLU A 183 17.92 -17.85 -4.05
N THR A 184 18.39 -17.30 -2.93
CA THR A 184 18.38 -15.86 -2.66
C THR A 184 19.29 -15.11 -3.62
N ALA A 185 20.54 -15.55 -3.81
CA ALA A 185 21.50 -14.91 -4.72
C ALA A 185 21.02 -14.92 -6.18
N VAL A 186 20.37 -16.01 -6.63
CA VAL A 186 19.77 -16.09 -7.97
C VAL A 186 18.69 -15.01 -8.13
N ASN A 187 17.80 -14.85 -7.15
CA ASN A 187 16.76 -13.84 -7.21
C ASN A 187 17.32 -12.41 -7.10
N GLU A 188 18.36 -12.17 -6.31
CA GLU A 188 19.04 -10.87 -6.23
C GLU A 188 19.66 -10.48 -7.58
N GLU A 189 20.24 -11.44 -8.30
CA GLU A 189 20.74 -11.22 -9.65
C GLU A 189 19.63 -10.87 -10.64
N VAL A 190 18.50 -11.59 -10.59
CA VAL A 190 17.33 -11.29 -11.43
C VAL A 190 16.77 -9.90 -11.12
N VAL A 191 16.67 -9.54 -9.84
CA VAL A 191 16.24 -8.21 -9.40
C VAL A 191 17.19 -7.15 -9.97
N ARG A 192 18.51 -7.34 -9.85
CA ARG A 192 19.52 -6.42 -10.39
C ARG A 192 19.35 -6.22 -11.89
N ALA A 193 19.32 -7.31 -12.67
CA ALA A 193 19.16 -7.26 -14.12
C ALA A 193 17.84 -6.59 -14.53
N TYR A 194 16.75 -6.85 -13.81
CA TYR A 194 15.47 -6.19 -14.06
C TYR A 194 15.52 -4.68 -13.78
N ASN A 195 16.19 -4.26 -12.70
CA ASN A 195 16.32 -2.84 -12.36
C ASN A 195 17.20 -2.09 -13.37
N GLU A 196 18.25 -2.72 -13.91
CA GLU A 196 19.04 -2.18 -15.02
C GLU A 196 18.18 -2.00 -16.30
N GLU A 197 17.32 -2.98 -16.63
CA GLU A 197 16.40 -2.92 -17.77
C GLU A 197 15.39 -1.76 -17.65
N VAL A 198 14.73 -1.63 -16.49
CA VAL A 198 13.71 -0.58 -16.29
C VAL A 198 14.32 0.81 -16.12
N ALA A 199 15.51 0.93 -15.52
CA ALA A 199 16.21 2.20 -15.43
C ALA A 199 16.64 2.69 -16.82
N ALA A 200 17.10 1.79 -17.70
CA ALA A 200 17.44 2.11 -19.08
C ALA A 200 16.23 2.57 -19.91
N ALA A 201 15.01 2.16 -19.56
CA ALA A 201 13.79 2.62 -20.21
C ALA A 201 13.45 4.09 -19.90
N GLY A 202 14.03 4.67 -18.83
CA GLY A 202 13.79 6.04 -18.40
C GLY A 202 12.38 6.29 -17.84
N PRO A 203 12.09 7.53 -17.37
CA PRO A 203 10.75 7.90 -16.93
C PRO A 203 9.73 7.72 -18.06
N ALA A 204 8.49 7.40 -17.73
CA ALA A 204 7.43 7.42 -18.74
C ALA A 204 7.28 8.86 -19.23
N ALA A 205 7.34 9.07 -20.56
CA ALA A 205 7.24 10.42 -21.12
C ALA A 205 6.02 11.16 -20.55
N PRO A 206 6.19 12.39 -20.04
CA PRO A 206 5.07 13.18 -19.53
C PRO A 206 4.05 13.41 -20.63
N LEU A 207 2.77 13.41 -20.26
CA LEU A 207 1.71 13.90 -21.14
C LEU A 207 1.96 15.40 -21.33
N GLU A 208 2.15 15.86 -22.55
CA GLU A 208 2.16 17.30 -22.84
C GLU A 208 0.78 17.88 -22.47
N ASP A 209 0.77 18.80 -21.51
CA ASP A 209 -0.42 19.49 -21.03
C ASP A 209 -0.90 20.45 -22.14
N GLU A 210 -2.10 20.24 -22.67
CA GLU A 210 -2.72 21.29 -23.49
C GLU A 210 -3.04 22.48 -22.59
N THR A 211 -2.37 23.59 -22.87
CA THR A 211 -2.49 24.88 -22.21
C THR A 211 -3.93 25.30 -21.97
N SER A 212 -4.14 25.85 -20.77
CA SER A 212 -5.35 26.54 -20.31
C SER A 212 -5.99 27.45 -21.35
N THR A 213 -7.30 27.31 -21.53
CA THR A 213 -8.15 28.47 -21.81
C THR A 213 -9.06 28.68 -20.61
N ASP A 214 -8.81 29.79 -19.93
CA ASP A 214 -9.69 30.39 -18.94
C ASP A 214 -11.12 30.53 -19.46
N ASP A 215 -12.09 30.28 -18.58
CA ASP A 215 -13.06 31.33 -18.25
C ASP A 215 -13.80 31.01 -16.94
N ALA A 216 -13.44 31.78 -15.92
CA ALA A 216 -14.25 31.99 -14.74
C ALA A 216 -15.15 33.20 -14.98
N SER A 217 -16.47 33.05 -14.85
CA SER A 217 -17.38 33.96 -14.12
C SER A 217 -18.82 33.90 -14.66
N ALA A 218 -19.79 33.87 -13.73
CA ALA A 218 -20.99 34.70 -13.80
C ALA A 218 -21.79 34.59 -12.49
N SER A 219 -21.54 35.54 -11.61
CA SER A 219 -22.52 36.05 -10.65
C SER A 219 -23.55 36.92 -11.36
N GLY A 220 -24.81 36.89 -10.90
CA GLY A 220 -25.70 38.07 -10.96
C GLY A 220 -27.01 37.93 -11.76
N GLY A 221 -28.11 37.87 -11.01
CA GLY A 221 -29.19 38.87 -11.10
C GLY A 221 -30.16 38.85 -12.29
N GLY A 222 -31.41 38.47 -12.00
CA GLY A 222 -32.56 39.34 -12.23
C GLY A 222 -33.29 39.27 -13.59
N GLY A 223 -34.60 38.97 -13.50
CA GLY A 223 -35.60 39.61 -14.36
C GLY A 223 -36.44 38.70 -15.26
N GLY A 224 -37.77 38.74 -15.04
CA GLY A 224 -38.68 38.88 -16.18
C GLY A 224 -39.43 37.64 -16.69
N ARG A 225 -40.49 37.27 -15.96
CA ARG A 225 -41.86 36.98 -16.46
C ARG A 225 -42.04 36.44 -17.89
N GLY A 226 -42.63 35.24 -17.99
CA GLY A 226 -43.33 34.78 -19.18
C GLY A 226 -44.28 33.61 -18.90
N ARG A 227 -45.58 33.92 -18.81
CA ARG A 227 -46.73 32.98 -18.84
C ARG A 227 -46.62 32.08 -20.10
N GLY A 228 -47.11 30.85 -20.21
CA GLY A 228 -48.01 30.02 -19.44
C GLY A 228 -48.55 28.91 -20.37
N ARG A 229 -49.29 27.96 -19.78
CA ARG A 229 -50.19 26.97 -20.42
C ARG A 229 -49.57 25.85 -21.28
N GLY A 230 -49.72 24.64 -20.76
CA GLY A 230 -49.68 23.42 -21.57
C GLY A 230 -51.02 23.06 -22.24
N LYS A 231 -50.97 22.16 -23.22
CA LYS A 231 -51.85 20.97 -23.37
C LYS A 231 -51.50 20.19 -24.65
N ARG A 232 -51.19 18.91 -24.44
CA ARG A 232 -51.74 17.70 -25.11
C ARG A 232 -51.63 17.49 -26.65
N LYS A 233 -51.01 16.32 -26.94
CA LYS A 233 -51.46 15.15 -27.74
C LYS A 233 -51.56 15.19 -29.28
N GLY A 234 -51.06 14.10 -29.86
CA GLY A 234 -51.37 13.54 -31.19
C GLY A 234 -50.28 13.88 -32.21
N GLY A 235 -49.77 12.99 -33.05
CA GLY A 235 -50.11 11.62 -33.41
C GLY A 235 -49.55 11.36 -34.82
N ARG A 236 -48.95 10.17 -35.02
CA ARG A 236 -48.75 9.44 -36.29
C ARG A 236 -48.21 10.16 -37.55
N GLY A 237 -47.03 9.70 -37.97
CA GLY A 237 -46.85 9.01 -39.25
C GLY A 237 -46.39 9.84 -40.46
N GLY A 238 -45.38 9.34 -41.17
CA GLY A 238 -45.30 9.50 -42.63
C GLY A 238 -43.96 9.96 -43.24
N LYS A 239 -43.08 8.97 -43.49
CA LYS A 239 -42.24 8.75 -44.69
C LYS A 239 -41.10 9.72 -45.11
N PRO A 240 -40.10 9.18 -45.86
CA PRO A 240 -38.75 9.71 -46.00
C PRO A 240 -38.52 10.46 -47.33
N ARG A 241 -37.44 11.26 -47.37
CA ARG A 241 -36.67 11.74 -48.54
C ARG A 241 -35.73 12.86 -48.04
N ASN A 242 -34.56 13.18 -48.57
CA ASN A 242 -33.61 12.58 -49.50
C ASN A 242 -32.42 13.59 -49.55
N GLY A 243 -31.19 13.11 -49.72
CA GLY A 243 -30.08 13.82 -50.38
C GLY A 243 -29.64 15.19 -49.85
N GLY A 244 -28.46 15.22 -49.23
CA GLY A 244 -27.75 16.46 -48.89
C GLY A 244 -26.30 16.20 -48.53
N SER A 245 -25.51 15.80 -49.53
CA SER A 245 -24.04 15.78 -49.47
C SER A 245 -23.49 17.17 -49.15
N GLY A 246 -22.80 17.30 -48.02
CA GLY A 246 -21.99 18.47 -47.68
C GLY A 246 -20.69 17.98 -47.06
N GLY A 247 -19.65 17.87 -47.87
CA GLY A 247 -18.30 17.56 -47.40
C GLY A 247 -17.78 18.63 -46.46
N GLY A 248 -17.12 18.22 -45.39
CA GLY A 248 -16.61 19.12 -44.36
C GLY A 248 -15.60 18.41 -43.47
N ARG A 249 -14.45 18.10 -44.06
CA ARG A 249 -13.12 17.93 -43.44
C ARG A 249 -13.09 17.14 -42.12
N ASP A 250 -12.62 15.90 -42.25
CA ASP A 250 -11.92 15.19 -41.20
C ASP A 250 -10.81 16.08 -40.61
N ALA A 251 -11.12 16.74 -39.50
CA ALA A 251 -10.13 17.08 -38.49
C ALA A 251 -10.29 16.02 -37.40
N GLY A 252 -9.74 14.84 -37.66
CA GLY A 252 -9.54 13.83 -36.64
C GLY A 252 -8.55 14.37 -35.61
N GLY A 253 -9.06 15.15 -34.65
CA GLY A 253 -8.39 15.38 -33.39
C GLY A 253 -8.27 14.03 -32.71
N ALA A 254 -7.09 13.41 -32.85
CA ALA A 254 -6.74 12.21 -32.11
C ALA A 254 -6.89 12.56 -30.62
N ARG A 255 -7.98 12.08 -30.00
CA ARG A 255 -8.14 12.05 -28.55
C ARG A 255 -6.82 11.56 -27.96
N ALA A 256 -6.12 12.42 -27.22
CA ALA A 256 -4.90 12.06 -26.52
C ALA A 256 -5.12 10.72 -25.81
N ALA A 257 -4.26 9.74 -26.13
CA ALA A 257 -4.40 8.40 -25.60
C ALA A 257 -4.21 8.47 -24.09
N ALA A 258 -5.32 8.37 -23.36
CA ALA A 258 -5.30 8.23 -21.92
C ALA A 258 -4.28 7.14 -21.57
N THR A 259 -3.38 7.39 -20.62
CA THR A 259 -2.35 6.42 -20.22
C THR A 259 -2.98 5.05 -20.02
N PRO A 260 -2.29 3.93 -20.33
CA PRO A 260 -2.91 2.60 -20.33
C PRO A 260 -3.66 2.27 -19.02
N TRP A 261 -3.17 2.81 -17.90
CA TRP A 261 -3.76 2.62 -16.57
C TRP A 261 -4.96 3.54 -16.25
N SER A 262 -5.14 4.67 -16.93
CA SER A 262 -6.18 5.67 -16.61
C SER A 262 -7.60 5.08 -16.55
N LEU A 263 -7.98 4.26 -17.54
CA LEU A 263 -9.28 3.61 -17.61
C LEU A 263 -9.48 2.60 -16.47
N GLN A 264 -8.44 1.82 -16.18
CA GLN A 264 -8.44 0.84 -15.09
C GLN A 264 -8.56 1.52 -13.72
N ARG A 265 -7.80 2.61 -13.51
CA ARG A 265 -7.84 3.46 -12.31
C ARG A 265 -9.23 4.05 -12.09
N ALA A 266 -9.81 4.64 -13.14
CA ALA A 266 -11.16 5.19 -13.10
C ALA A 266 -12.21 4.10 -12.78
N ALA A 267 -12.07 2.90 -13.34
CA ALA A 267 -12.96 1.78 -13.04
C ALA A 267 -12.84 1.31 -11.58
N ARG A 268 -11.63 1.23 -11.02
CA ARG A 268 -11.40 0.90 -9.60
C ARG A 268 -12.01 1.97 -8.69
N SER A 269 -11.83 3.25 -9.01
CA SER A 269 -12.46 4.38 -8.30
C SER A 269 -13.99 4.27 -8.28
N ARG A 270 -14.61 3.96 -9.43
CA ARG A 270 -16.06 3.71 -9.52
C ARG A 270 -16.52 2.53 -8.65
N ARG A 271 -15.81 1.39 -8.70
CA ARG A 271 -16.12 0.22 -7.86
C ARG A 271 -15.94 0.49 -6.36
N ALA A 272 -14.94 1.27 -5.97
CA ALA A 272 -14.77 1.65 -4.57
C ALA A 272 -15.93 2.52 -4.08
N ALA A 273 -16.39 3.46 -4.92
CA ALA A 273 -17.50 4.35 -4.58
C ALA A 273 -18.83 3.61 -4.35
N THR A 274 -19.11 2.52 -5.06
CA THR A 274 -20.33 1.71 -4.87
C THR A 274 -20.36 1.00 -3.50
N ARG A 275 -19.20 0.71 -2.93
CA ARG A 275 -19.04 0.14 -1.57
C ARG A 275 -19.14 1.19 -0.45
N GLY A 276 -19.40 2.45 -0.80
CA GLY A 276 -19.56 3.55 0.16
C GLY A 276 -18.23 4.05 0.73
N GLU A 277 -18.32 4.87 1.78
CA GLU A 277 -17.16 5.57 2.34
C GLU A 277 -16.08 4.62 2.88
N GLY A 278 -16.48 3.52 3.52
CA GLY A 278 -15.53 2.49 3.96
C GLY A 278 -14.76 1.87 2.79
N GLY A 279 -15.46 1.58 1.67
CA GLY A 279 -14.84 1.04 0.46
C GLY A 279 -13.88 2.01 -0.21
N VAL A 280 -14.19 3.30 -0.23
CA VAL A 280 -13.29 4.36 -0.71
C VAL A 280 -12.06 4.49 0.19
N ARG A 281 -12.25 4.54 1.52
CA ARG A 281 -11.15 4.67 2.48
C ARG A 281 -10.14 3.53 2.35
N MET A 282 -10.61 2.28 2.25
CA MET A 282 -9.71 1.13 2.09
C MET A 282 -8.99 1.15 0.73
N ALA A 283 -9.70 1.46 -0.36
CA ALA A 283 -9.10 1.48 -1.69
C ALA A 283 -8.14 2.66 -1.90
N TRP A 284 -8.38 3.80 -1.24
CA TRP A 284 -7.49 4.95 -1.20
C TRP A 284 -6.16 4.57 -0.57
N GLY A 285 -6.21 3.83 0.55
CA GLY A 285 -5.04 3.37 1.29
C GLY A 285 -3.97 2.80 0.36
N SER A 286 -4.36 1.78 -0.41
CA SER A 286 -3.46 1.09 -1.33
C SER A 286 -3.17 1.82 -2.63
N ALA A 287 -4.03 2.75 -3.07
CA ALA A 287 -3.77 3.51 -4.29
C ALA A 287 -2.68 4.58 -4.11
N GLN A 288 -2.36 4.93 -2.85
CA GLN A 288 -1.47 6.03 -2.50
C GLN A 288 -0.12 5.56 -1.94
N GLU A 289 0.05 4.25 -1.68
CA GLU A 289 1.28 3.67 -1.12
C GLU A 289 2.53 4.09 -1.92
N ALA A 290 2.50 3.92 -3.25
CA ALA A 290 3.61 4.32 -4.12
C ALA A 290 3.95 5.83 -4.03
N GLY A 291 2.95 6.69 -3.82
CA GLY A 291 3.16 8.12 -3.64
C GLY A 291 3.87 8.45 -2.32
N THR A 292 3.53 7.75 -1.24
CA THR A 292 4.22 7.90 0.05
C THR A 292 5.67 7.47 -0.06
N VAL A 293 5.92 6.29 -0.67
CA VAL A 293 7.27 5.76 -0.84
C VAL A 293 8.11 6.69 -1.72
N ALA A 294 7.54 7.19 -2.83
CA ALA A 294 8.20 8.16 -3.69
C ALA A 294 8.55 9.43 -2.91
N SER A 295 7.64 9.96 -2.09
CA SER A 295 7.90 11.17 -1.30
C SER A 295 9.05 11.00 -0.33
N LEU A 296 9.12 9.88 0.39
CA LEU A 296 10.23 9.61 1.30
C LEU A 296 11.55 9.42 0.56
N MET A 297 11.56 8.60 -0.49
CA MET A 297 12.77 8.37 -1.30
C MET A 297 13.30 9.67 -1.92
N LEU A 298 12.42 10.55 -2.41
CA LEU A 298 12.83 11.82 -3.02
C LEU A 298 13.30 12.85 -1.99
N HIS A 299 12.73 12.83 -0.78
CA HIS A 299 13.13 13.73 0.30
C HIS A 299 14.58 13.50 0.76
N PHE A 300 15.04 12.24 0.71
CA PHE A 300 16.41 11.87 1.03
C PHE A 300 17.18 11.55 -0.25
N PRO A 301 18.05 12.44 -0.76
CA PRO A 301 18.70 12.26 -2.07
C PRO A 301 19.53 10.98 -2.21
N SER A 302 20.07 10.48 -1.10
CA SER A 302 20.89 9.25 -1.02
C SER A 302 20.08 8.00 -0.66
N ALA A 303 18.79 8.12 -0.35
CA ALA A 303 17.99 6.97 0.02
C ALA A 303 17.73 6.05 -1.16
N VAL A 304 17.71 4.75 -0.86
CA VAL A 304 17.25 3.69 -1.75
C VAL A 304 16.02 3.03 -1.12
N ALA A 305 14.93 2.97 -1.87
CA ALA A 305 13.71 2.28 -1.46
C ALA A 305 13.62 0.93 -2.19
N GLU A 306 13.15 -0.12 -1.50
CA GLU A 306 13.03 -1.47 -2.04
C GLU A 306 11.59 -1.95 -1.96
N GLU A 307 11.07 -2.48 -3.08
CA GLU A 307 9.84 -3.27 -3.09
C GLU A 307 10.13 -4.65 -2.47
N VAL A 308 9.28 -5.09 -1.54
CA VAL A 308 9.42 -6.40 -0.90
C VAL A 308 8.09 -7.16 -0.86
N GLY A 309 8.17 -8.47 -1.05
CA GLY A 309 7.07 -9.43 -0.98
C GLY A 309 6.80 -9.91 0.44
N LEU A 310 6.50 -11.20 0.59
CA LEU A 310 6.28 -11.82 1.90
C LEU A 310 7.62 -12.24 2.53
N CYS A 311 8.06 -11.50 3.54
CA CYS A 311 9.17 -11.87 4.41
C CYS A 311 8.69 -12.88 5.46
N VAL A 312 9.15 -14.12 5.38
CA VAL A 312 8.81 -15.16 6.36
C VAL A 312 9.72 -15.05 7.58
N VAL A 313 9.16 -15.19 8.78
CA VAL A 313 9.95 -15.21 10.01
C VAL A 313 10.69 -16.54 10.08
N ASP A 314 12.01 -16.51 9.93
CA ASP A 314 12.85 -17.67 10.14
C ASP A 314 12.86 -18.02 11.64
N ARG A 315 12.59 -19.27 11.96
CA ARG A 315 12.53 -19.72 13.35
C ARG A 315 13.92 -19.71 14.00
N SER A 316 15.00 -19.83 13.21
CA SER A 316 16.36 -19.69 13.72
C SER A 316 16.66 -18.28 14.23
N ASP A 317 15.96 -17.28 13.70
CA ASP A 317 16.19 -15.86 14.01
C ASP A 317 15.43 -15.42 15.26
N VAL A 318 14.56 -16.28 15.80
CA VAL A 318 13.87 -16.05 17.07
C VAL A 318 14.79 -16.51 18.21
N PRO A 319 15.28 -15.61 19.07
CA PRO A 319 16.21 -15.99 20.14
C PRO A 319 15.62 -17.04 21.06
N SER A 320 16.38 -18.11 21.32
CA SER A 320 15.96 -19.20 22.21
C SER A 320 15.62 -18.69 23.62
N ALA A 321 16.33 -17.67 24.10
CA ALA A 321 16.09 -17.00 25.38
C ALA A 321 14.70 -16.36 25.50
N TRP A 322 14.01 -16.09 24.39
CA TRP A 322 12.64 -15.58 24.44
C TRP A 322 11.64 -16.66 24.89
N ASN A 323 12.02 -17.95 24.84
CA ASN A 323 11.21 -19.07 25.30
C ASN A 323 9.78 -18.99 24.73
N VAL A 324 9.65 -18.97 23.40
CA VAL A 324 8.36 -18.76 22.72
C VAL A 324 7.57 -20.05 22.46
N GLY A 325 8.22 -21.23 22.43
CA GLY A 325 7.56 -22.50 22.07
C GLY A 325 7.16 -22.64 20.59
N PRO A 326 6.35 -23.65 20.21
CA PRO A 326 5.84 -23.87 18.85
C PRO A 326 5.05 -22.71 18.23
N LEU A 327 5.67 -22.00 17.30
CA LEU A 327 5.01 -20.94 16.52
C LEU A 327 4.24 -21.53 15.33
N PRO A 328 3.09 -20.91 14.93
CA PRO A 328 2.59 -21.11 13.57
C PRO A 328 3.65 -20.62 12.57
N PRO A 329 3.54 -21.02 11.30
CA PRO A 329 4.21 -20.32 10.21
C PRO A 329 3.80 -18.84 10.20
N MET A 330 4.77 -17.91 10.13
CA MET A 330 4.50 -16.46 10.22
C MET A 330 5.23 -15.71 9.12
N GLY A 331 4.68 -14.57 8.72
CA GLY A 331 5.38 -13.67 7.81
C GLY A 331 4.81 -12.26 7.84
N ALA A 332 5.50 -11.35 7.20
CA ALA A 332 5.12 -9.96 7.09
C ALA A 332 5.38 -9.46 5.66
N SER A 333 4.57 -8.53 5.18
CA SER A 333 4.78 -7.88 3.88
C SER A 333 4.87 -6.37 4.13
N PRO A 334 6.05 -5.85 4.49
CA PRO A 334 6.27 -4.41 4.63
C PRO A 334 5.84 -3.66 3.37
N ASP A 335 5.35 -2.42 3.48
CA ASP A 335 5.04 -1.60 2.30
C ASP A 335 6.31 -1.22 1.52
N GLY A 336 7.49 -1.31 2.15
CA GLY A 336 8.80 -1.28 1.52
C GLY A 336 9.92 -1.43 2.54
N MET A 337 11.17 -1.42 2.05
CA MET A 337 12.35 -1.17 2.88
C MET A 337 13.00 0.13 2.44
N LEU A 338 13.56 0.89 3.37
CA LEU A 338 14.23 2.15 3.08
C LEU A 338 15.65 2.09 3.66
N THR A 339 16.65 2.19 2.79
CA THR A 339 18.06 2.26 3.17
C THR A 339 18.52 3.71 3.17
N LEU A 340 19.03 4.17 4.31
CA LEU A 340 19.43 5.55 4.57
C LEU A 340 20.85 5.61 5.14
N PRO A 341 21.64 6.65 4.85
CA PRO A 341 22.91 6.86 5.54
C PRO A 341 22.69 7.17 7.04
N ILE A 342 23.58 6.66 7.88
CA ILE A 342 23.63 6.91 9.33
C ILE A 342 24.45 8.17 9.57
N GLY A 343 23.86 9.17 10.23
CA GLY A 343 24.56 10.39 10.65
C GLY A 343 23.84 11.68 10.25
N ASN A 344 24.38 12.83 10.69
CA ASN A 344 23.77 14.15 10.52
C ASN A 344 23.68 14.61 9.04
N ASP A 345 24.38 13.94 8.12
CA ASP A 345 24.44 14.30 6.71
C ASP A 345 23.31 13.66 5.87
N ALA A 346 22.33 12.99 6.50
CA ALA A 346 21.22 12.32 5.80
C ALA A 346 20.36 13.25 4.92
N ILE A 347 20.43 14.57 5.12
CA ILE A 347 19.68 15.58 4.37
C ILE A 347 20.61 16.49 3.54
N GLY A 348 21.94 16.32 3.62
CA GLY A 348 22.90 17.24 2.98
C GLY A 348 24.16 16.57 2.45
N ASN A 349 24.38 16.74 1.15
CA ASN A 349 25.59 16.48 0.37
C ASN A 349 25.89 15.05 -0.07
N ASP A 350 26.43 14.98 -1.29
CA ASP A 350 26.95 13.81 -1.98
C ASP A 350 27.88 13.00 -1.08
N ALA A 351 27.33 11.93 -0.49
CA ALA A 351 28.08 10.92 0.23
C ALA A 351 28.92 10.11 -0.78
N SER A 352 30.07 10.67 -1.17
CA SER A 352 31.06 10.06 -2.05
C SER A 352 32.02 9.09 -1.32
N GLY A 353 31.55 8.47 -0.24
CA GLY A 353 32.28 7.44 0.52
C GLY A 353 31.35 6.36 1.09
N ASP A 354 31.93 5.27 1.61
CA ASP A 354 31.22 4.21 2.35
C ASP A 354 30.65 4.76 3.67
N VAL A 355 29.58 5.56 3.58
CA VAL A 355 28.83 6.00 4.76
C VAL A 355 28.05 4.81 5.28
N PRO A 356 28.17 4.46 6.59
CA PRO A 356 27.36 3.40 7.17
C PRO A 356 25.88 3.65 6.89
N THR A 357 25.15 2.65 6.40
CA THR A 357 23.73 2.76 6.12
C THR A 357 22.89 1.96 7.11
N GLU A 358 21.69 2.43 7.39
CA GLU A 358 20.67 1.71 8.12
C GLU A 358 19.53 1.32 7.17
N ARG A 359 19.10 0.06 7.24
CA ARG A 359 17.97 -0.47 6.47
C ARG A 359 16.75 -0.58 7.37
N LEU A 360 15.73 0.24 7.08
CA LEU A 360 14.53 0.40 7.89
C LEU A 360 13.32 -0.26 7.22
N VAL A 361 12.44 -0.84 8.04
CA VAL A 361 11.09 -1.21 7.59
C VAL A 361 10.32 0.06 7.27
N LEU A 362 9.59 0.10 6.16
CA LEU A 362 8.65 1.17 5.84
C LEU A 362 7.21 0.63 5.84
N GLU A 363 6.38 1.23 6.69
CA GLU A 363 4.96 0.91 6.81
C GLU A 363 4.13 2.18 6.57
N VAL A 364 3.31 2.16 5.53
CA VAL A 364 2.62 3.34 5.01
C VAL A 364 1.16 3.35 5.47
N LYS A 365 0.69 4.50 5.97
CA LYS A 365 -0.70 4.71 6.36
C LYS A 365 -1.28 5.96 5.73
N ASN A 366 -2.14 5.74 4.75
CA ASN A 366 -2.77 6.77 3.95
C ASN A 366 -4.15 7.14 4.49
N SER A 367 -4.30 8.39 4.96
CA SER A 367 -5.60 8.91 5.39
C SER A 367 -6.40 9.42 4.18
N SER A 368 -7.53 8.79 3.89
CA SER A 368 -8.40 9.23 2.79
C SER A 368 -9.01 10.60 3.06
N PRO A 369 -8.89 11.56 2.14
CA PRO A 369 -9.49 12.88 2.25
C PRO A 369 -10.97 12.87 1.85
N PHE A 370 -11.52 11.74 1.37
CA PHE A 370 -12.90 11.68 0.90
C PHE A 370 -13.86 11.27 2.02
N ALA A 371 -14.85 12.11 2.26
CA ALA A 371 -15.97 11.84 3.17
C ALA A 371 -17.30 11.92 2.42
N ARG A 372 -18.35 11.22 2.91
CA ARG A 372 -19.69 11.42 2.36
C ARG A 372 -20.16 12.85 2.60
N HIS A 373 -20.76 13.46 1.58
CA HIS A 373 -21.33 14.78 1.70
C HIS A 373 -22.59 14.73 2.57
N ARG A 374 -22.61 15.48 3.68
CA ARG A 374 -23.68 15.41 4.70
C ARG A 374 -25.06 15.78 4.15
N THR A 375 -25.11 16.75 3.22
CA THR A 375 -26.37 17.29 2.66
C THR A 375 -26.64 16.89 1.21
N ARG A 376 -25.75 16.13 0.56
CA ARG A 376 -25.88 15.76 -0.87
C ARG A 376 -25.74 14.25 -1.02
N PRO A 377 -26.87 13.50 -1.03
CA PRO A 377 -26.84 12.06 -1.14
C PRO A 377 -26.07 11.58 -2.38
N GLY A 378 -25.26 10.53 -2.20
CA GLY A 378 -24.46 9.93 -3.28
C GLY A 378 -23.26 10.78 -3.76
N LYS A 379 -22.91 11.85 -3.04
CA LYS A 379 -21.72 12.66 -3.30
C LYS A 379 -20.70 12.50 -2.18
N TYR A 380 -19.43 12.69 -2.55
CA TYR A 380 -18.30 12.78 -1.65
C TYR A 380 -17.75 14.20 -1.67
N VAL A 381 -17.09 14.58 -0.60
CA VAL A 381 -16.41 15.87 -0.43
C VAL A 381 -14.96 15.63 0.01
N VAL A 382 -14.04 16.45 -0.48
CA VAL A 382 -12.65 16.50 0.00
C VAL A 382 -12.64 17.24 1.34
N ILE A 383 -12.12 16.59 2.37
CA ILE A 383 -11.91 17.16 3.68
C ILE A 383 -10.42 17.22 3.98
N ASP A 384 -10.01 18.29 4.66
CA ASP A 384 -8.70 18.35 5.28
C ASP A 384 -8.74 17.60 6.61
N ARG A 385 -7.73 16.76 6.85
CA ARG A 385 -7.57 16.04 8.11
C ARG A 385 -6.23 16.43 8.70
N GLU A 386 -6.27 16.75 9.98
CA GLU A 386 -5.05 16.98 10.75
C GLU A 386 -4.19 15.71 10.75
N PRO A 387 -2.86 15.86 10.58
CA PRO A 387 -1.94 14.74 10.74
C PRO A 387 -2.00 14.21 12.18
N TYR A 388 -1.64 12.95 12.35
CA TYR A 388 -1.56 12.34 13.68
C TYR A 388 -0.40 12.93 14.48
N ASP A 389 -0.57 13.27 15.76
CA ASP A 389 0.57 13.68 16.61
C ASP A 389 1.41 12.51 17.12
N ALA A 390 0.81 11.32 17.14
CA ALA A 390 1.47 10.06 17.44
C ALA A 390 0.81 8.94 16.64
N PRO A 391 1.54 7.87 16.27
CA PRO A 391 0.96 6.77 15.52
C PRO A 391 -0.11 6.05 16.34
N PRO A 392 -1.25 5.63 15.74
CA PRO A 392 -2.21 4.79 16.46
C PRO A 392 -1.58 3.46 16.90
N ALA A 393 -1.78 3.12 18.18
CA ALA A 393 -1.04 2.03 18.82
C ALA A 393 -1.27 0.66 18.19
N TYR A 394 -2.43 0.43 17.58
CA TYR A 394 -2.74 -0.81 16.89
C TYR A 394 -1.84 -1.11 15.67
N HIS A 395 -0.99 -0.18 15.21
CA HIS A 395 0.01 -0.44 14.17
C HIS A 395 1.32 -1.05 14.70
N VAL A 396 1.63 -0.88 15.99
CA VAL A 396 2.90 -1.34 16.58
C VAL A 396 3.14 -2.85 16.42
N PRO A 397 2.17 -3.76 16.67
CA PRO A 397 2.42 -5.19 16.50
C PRO A 397 2.81 -5.56 15.07
N GLN A 398 2.17 -4.92 14.10
CA GLN A 398 2.45 -5.15 12.68
C GLN A 398 3.88 -4.72 12.35
N LEU A 399 4.25 -3.50 12.70
CA LEU A 399 5.58 -2.95 12.41
C LEU A 399 6.69 -3.77 13.08
N LEU A 400 6.50 -4.18 14.35
CA LEU A 400 7.50 -4.99 15.04
C LEU A 400 7.62 -6.39 14.43
N LEU A 401 6.52 -7.02 13.99
CA LEU A 401 6.60 -8.29 13.26
C LEU A 401 7.34 -8.14 11.92
N GLU A 402 7.15 -7.01 11.22
CA GLU A 402 7.91 -6.68 10.00
C GLU A 402 9.41 -6.55 10.30
N MET A 403 9.80 -5.88 11.38
CA MET A 403 11.20 -5.79 11.81
C MET A 403 11.79 -7.16 12.15
N LEU A 404 11.02 -8.03 12.82
CA LEU A 404 11.44 -9.40 13.09
C LEU A 404 11.66 -10.19 11.81
N ALA A 405 10.71 -10.12 10.86
CA ALA A 405 10.75 -10.88 9.61
C ALA A 405 11.84 -10.40 8.63
N THR A 406 12.31 -9.16 8.78
CA THR A 406 13.31 -8.54 7.88
C THR A 406 14.68 -8.39 8.52
N GLY A 407 14.80 -8.62 9.83
CA GLY A 407 16.02 -8.38 10.61
C GLY A 407 16.29 -6.90 10.90
N ALA A 408 15.38 -5.98 10.56
CA ALA A 408 15.58 -4.55 10.81
C ALA A 408 15.61 -4.21 12.31
N THR A 409 16.39 -3.20 12.67
CA THR A 409 16.53 -2.68 14.03
C THR A 409 15.52 -1.58 14.36
N ALA A 410 14.92 -0.98 13.34
CA ALA A 410 13.90 0.04 13.46
C ALA A 410 13.00 0.06 12.22
N GLY A 411 11.90 0.79 12.32
CA GLY A 411 10.98 1.01 11.21
C GLY A 411 10.29 2.36 11.27
N LEU A 412 9.79 2.76 10.11
CA LEU A 412 9.15 4.04 9.85
C LEU A 412 7.66 3.81 9.63
N LEU A 413 6.84 4.45 10.46
CA LEU A 413 5.40 4.61 10.22
C LEU A 413 5.18 5.92 9.48
N ALA A 414 4.95 5.83 8.17
CA ALA A 414 4.74 6.97 7.30
C ALA A 414 3.23 7.27 7.19
N MET A 415 2.77 8.29 7.89
CA MET A 415 1.36 8.68 7.95
C MET A 415 1.08 9.83 6.99
N GLN A 416 0.62 9.48 5.80
CA GLN A 416 0.33 10.46 4.75
C GLN A 416 -1.07 11.07 4.91
N SER A 417 -1.10 12.40 4.85
CA SER A 417 -2.27 13.22 4.60
C SER A 417 -2.24 13.72 3.17
N ALA A 418 -3.34 13.55 2.42
CA ALA A 418 -3.44 14.02 1.04
C ALA A 418 -3.18 15.53 0.89
N THR A 419 -3.52 16.30 1.92
CA THR A 419 -3.46 17.77 1.92
C THR A 419 -2.29 18.34 2.72
N ARG A 420 -1.54 17.52 3.48
CA ARG A 420 -0.54 18.02 4.44
C ARG A 420 0.79 17.26 4.45
N GLY A 421 1.09 16.48 3.41
CA GLY A 421 2.34 15.72 3.30
C GLY A 421 2.33 14.43 4.13
N VAL A 422 3.52 13.95 4.50
CA VAL A 422 3.77 12.70 5.21
C VAL A 422 4.41 12.99 6.55
N ARG A 423 3.77 12.55 7.63
CA ARG A 423 4.39 12.57 8.95
C ARG A 423 5.05 11.23 9.23
N VAL A 424 6.34 11.23 9.53
CA VAL A 424 7.14 10.02 9.67
C VAL A 424 7.49 9.79 11.13
N PHE A 425 7.07 8.66 11.67
CA PHE A 425 7.43 8.24 13.02
C PHE A 425 8.44 7.12 12.98
N ARG A 426 9.54 7.28 13.69
CA ARG A 426 10.52 6.22 13.91
C ARG A 426 10.14 5.41 15.16
N VAL A 427 10.16 4.09 15.02
CA VAL A 427 9.94 3.14 16.11
C VAL A 427 11.14 2.21 16.15
N GLU A 428 11.77 2.13 17.32
CA GLU A 428 12.84 1.17 17.57
C GLU A 428 12.28 -0.23 17.79
N ARG A 429 13.04 -1.25 17.37
CA ARG A 429 12.73 -2.64 17.67
C ARG A 429 12.72 -2.87 19.19
N ASP A 430 11.65 -3.49 19.66
CA ASP A 430 11.47 -3.85 21.07
C ASP A 430 11.40 -5.37 21.21
N ASP A 431 12.54 -5.98 21.54
CA ASP A 431 12.66 -7.44 21.69
C ASP A 431 11.86 -7.98 22.87
N GLU A 432 11.68 -7.20 23.95
CA GLU A 432 10.83 -7.61 25.08
C GLU A 432 9.37 -7.68 24.63
N TYR A 433 8.92 -6.70 23.84
CA TYR A 433 7.61 -6.70 23.22
C TYR A 433 7.46 -7.84 22.22
N LEU A 434 8.42 -8.06 21.33
CA LEU A 434 8.40 -9.17 20.37
C LEU A 434 8.31 -10.52 21.08
N ALA A 435 9.16 -10.73 22.09
CA ALA A 435 9.11 -11.93 22.91
C ALA A 435 7.73 -12.09 23.58
N ALA A 436 7.14 -11.02 24.12
CA ALA A 436 5.81 -11.07 24.73
C ALA A 436 4.68 -11.29 23.69
N MET A 437 4.77 -10.67 22.52
CA MET A 437 3.82 -10.79 21.42
C MET A 437 3.83 -12.23 20.87
N LEU A 438 5.01 -12.75 20.56
CA LEU A 438 5.19 -14.14 20.12
C LEU A 438 4.76 -15.09 21.23
N ARG A 439 5.18 -14.87 22.48
CA ARG A 439 4.66 -15.61 23.63
C ARG A 439 3.16 -15.49 23.81
N ARG A 440 2.44 -14.51 23.23
CA ARG A 440 0.99 -14.28 23.45
C ARG A 440 0.07 -14.74 22.32
N VAL A 441 0.59 -14.84 21.10
CA VAL A 441 0.11 -15.88 20.19
C VAL A 441 0.21 -17.25 20.90
N LEU A 442 0.94 -17.31 22.03
CA LEU A 442 1.44 -18.47 22.72
C LEU A 442 0.96 -18.72 24.28
N TYR A 443 0.79 -19.96 24.88
CA TYR A 443 0.55 -20.51 26.27
C TYR A 443 1.46 -21.74 26.61
N THR A 444 1.96 -21.86 27.85
CA THR A 444 1.96 -23.13 28.64
C THR A 444 1.67 -22.85 30.11
N GLY A 445 1.13 -23.84 30.81
CA GLY A 445 0.66 -23.73 32.19
C GLY A 445 1.76 -23.84 33.23
N SER A 446 1.54 -23.10 34.32
CA SER A 446 2.10 -23.20 35.68
C SER A 446 3.57 -23.60 35.80
N HIS A 447 4.40 -22.67 36.30
CA HIS A 447 5.70 -22.74 37.03
C HIS A 447 6.68 -23.94 36.94
N THR A 448 6.39 -25.02 36.24
CA THR A 448 7.25 -26.18 36.01
C THR A 448 7.45 -26.49 34.53
N THR A 449 6.84 -25.73 33.60
CA THR A 449 7.05 -25.89 32.16
C THR A 449 7.25 -24.53 31.45
N PRO A 450 8.34 -24.30 30.71
CA PRO A 450 8.64 -23.01 30.08
C PRO A 450 7.61 -22.66 28.98
N HIS A 451 7.30 -21.38 28.88
CA HIS A 451 6.22 -20.73 28.13
C HIS A 451 6.12 -21.10 26.63
N VAL A 452 4.96 -21.55 26.16
CA VAL A 452 4.66 -21.99 24.77
C VAL A 452 3.44 -21.21 24.25
N SER A 453 2.58 -21.78 23.36
CA SER A 453 1.51 -21.42 22.35
C SER A 453 -0.02 -21.32 22.71
N ARG A 454 -0.86 -20.28 22.47
CA ARG A 454 -2.20 -20.04 23.09
C ARG A 454 -3.20 -19.88 21.99
N PHE A 455 -3.09 -18.86 21.15
CA PHE A 455 -3.92 -18.81 19.96
C PHE A 455 -3.69 -20.03 19.06
N TYR A 456 -2.41 -20.33 18.75
CA TYR A 456 -2.09 -21.42 17.85
C TYR A 456 -2.28 -22.81 18.46
N VAL A 457 -1.91 -23.04 19.73
CA VAL A 457 -2.01 -24.39 20.31
C VAL A 457 -3.33 -24.64 21.04
N GLU A 458 -3.95 -23.65 21.69
CA GLU A 458 -5.27 -23.89 22.32
C GLU A 458 -6.39 -23.95 21.28
N TYR A 459 -6.28 -23.18 20.20
CA TYR A 459 -7.37 -23.08 19.23
C TYR A 459 -7.04 -23.77 17.92
N VAL A 460 -6.02 -23.31 17.20
CA VAL A 460 -5.73 -23.80 15.84
C VAL A 460 -5.36 -25.30 15.84
N SER A 461 -4.36 -25.69 16.64
CA SER A 461 -3.83 -27.07 16.68
C SER A 461 -4.84 -28.07 17.26
N LYS A 462 -5.69 -27.63 18.20
CA LYS A 462 -6.75 -28.46 18.79
C LYS A 462 -8.05 -28.47 17.97
N ALA A 463 -8.08 -27.76 16.84
CA ALA A 463 -9.27 -27.63 16.02
C ALA A 463 -10.49 -27.05 16.76
N THR A 464 -10.26 -26.19 17.76
CA THR A 464 -11.29 -25.55 18.58
C THR A 464 -11.28 -24.05 18.32
N PRO A 465 -12.36 -23.43 17.81
CA PRO A 465 -12.39 -21.99 17.61
C PRO A 465 -12.14 -21.23 18.92
N PRO A 466 -11.45 -20.06 18.88
CA PRO A 466 -11.29 -19.22 20.07
C PRO A 466 -12.68 -18.75 20.58
N PRO A 467 -12.93 -18.76 21.90
CA PRO A 467 -14.12 -18.10 22.45
C PRO A 467 -13.98 -16.56 22.38
N PRO A 468 -15.08 -15.80 22.47
CA PRO A 468 -14.99 -14.35 22.63
C PRO A 468 -14.13 -13.95 23.82
N ARG A 469 -13.36 -12.87 23.66
CA ARG A 469 -12.51 -12.30 24.72
C ARG A 469 -11.53 -13.31 25.34
N PHE A 470 -11.03 -14.25 24.52
CA PHE A 470 -10.13 -15.36 24.89
C PHE A 470 -8.86 -14.97 25.68
N PHE A 471 -8.47 -13.69 25.67
CA PHE A 471 -7.31 -13.14 26.39
C PHE A 471 -7.64 -12.11 27.47
N GLU A 472 -8.90 -11.75 27.64
CA GLU A 472 -9.35 -10.75 28.62
C GLU A 472 -9.02 -11.18 30.05
N GLY A 473 -8.75 -10.21 30.92
CA GLY A 473 -8.49 -10.42 32.34
C GLY A 473 -7.09 -10.95 32.71
N THR A 474 -6.28 -11.34 31.72
CA THR A 474 -4.91 -11.79 32.00
C THR A 474 -3.92 -10.63 32.17
N SER A 475 -2.98 -10.78 33.10
CA SER A 475 -1.91 -9.80 33.37
C SER A 475 -1.04 -9.55 32.15
N GLU A 476 -0.74 -10.59 31.39
CA GLU A 476 0.17 -10.54 30.24
C GLU A 476 -0.47 -9.79 29.07
N HIS A 477 -1.74 -10.03 28.80
CA HIS A 477 -2.47 -9.29 27.76
C HIS A 477 -2.63 -7.83 28.15
N THR A 478 -2.92 -7.55 29.42
CA THR A 478 -2.97 -6.18 29.95
C THR A 478 -1.62 -5.47 29.79
N TRP A 479 -0.52 -6.16 30.09
CA TRP A 479 0.83 -5.65 29.88
C TRP A 479 1.09 -5.38 28.40
N LEU A 480 0.75 -6.32 27.51
CA LEU A 480 0.99 -6.18 26.06
C LEU A 480 0.23 -4.99 25.48
N VAL A 481 -1.03 -4.80 25.85
CA VAL A 481 -1.84 -3.64 25.44
C VAL A 481 -1.22 -2.34 25.96
N ARG A 482 -0.76 -2.31 27.22
CA ARG A 482 -0.09 -1.13 27.79
C ARG A 482 1.24 -0.83 27.09
N ARG A 483 2.07 -1.85 26.83
CA ARG A 483 3.36 -1.69 26.14
C ARG A 483 3.16 -1.26 24.68
N THR A 484 2.16 -1.80 23.99
CA THR A 484 1.75 -1.36 22.65
C THR A 484 1.48 0.14 22.61
N ARG A 485 0.70 0.65 23.57
CA ARG A 485 0.41 2.09 23.69
C ARG A 485 1.64 2.90 24.06
N ALA A 486 2.50 2.37 24.94
CA ALA A 486 3.71 3.05 25.37
C ALA A 486 4.68 3.24 24.19
N ILE A 487 4.91 2.19 23.39
CA ILE A 487 5.74 2.24 22.18
C ILE A 487 5.18 3.28 21.22
N ALA A 488 3.88 3.25 20.94
CA ALA A 488 3.25 4.20 20.03
C ALA A 488 3.35 5.65 20.51
N ARG A 489 3.13 5.90 21.81
CA ARG A 489 3.26 7.24 22.40
C ARG A 489 4.70 7.74 22.43
N ASN A 490 5.66 6.83 22.57
CA ASN A 490 7.08 7.15 22.65
C ASN A 490 7.77 7.08 21.28
N ALA A 491 7.03 6.77 20.21
CA ALA A 491 7.55 6.83 18.85
C ALA A 491 8.04 8.24 18.56
N THR A 492 9.24 8.36 18.02
CA THR A 492 9.84 9.65 17.72
C THR A 492 9.20 10.19 16.46
N LEU A 493 8.58 11.38 16.52
CA LEU A 493 8.31 12.16 15.32
C LEU A 493 9.67 12.48 14.69
N TRP A 494 9.99 11.79 13.60
CA TRP A 494 11.28 11.91 12.96
C TRP A 494 11.30 13.14 12.04
N MET A 495 10.23 13.34 11.26
CA MET A 495 10.06 14.51 10.39
C MET A 495 8.65 14.63 9.80
N ASP A 496 8.37 15.81 9.25
CA ASP A 496 7.29 16.06 8.31
C ASP A 496 7.90 16.24 6.90
N VAL A 497 7.44 15.43 5.95
CA VAL A 497 7.92 15.40 4.56
C VAL A 497 6.84 15.98 3.64
N PRO A 498 7.13 16.97 2.79
CA PRO A 498 6.16 17.47 1.83
C PRO A 498 5.85 16.42 0.76
N HIS A 499 4.76 16.62 0.02
CA HIS A 499 4.48 15.77 -1.14
C HIS A 499 5.50 16.02 -2.24
N HIS A 500 6.18 14.96 -2.67
CA HIS A 500 7.06 15.04 -3.84
C HIS A 500 6.44 14.29 -5.03
N ARG A 501 6.69 14.82 -6.24
CA ARG A 501 6.35 14.16 -7.50
C ARG A 501 7.61 13.57 -8.10
N LEU A 502 7.47 12.41 -8.73
CA LEU A 502 8.52 11.80 -9.53
C LEU A 502 8.87 12.75 -10.69
N PRO A 503 10.15 13.09 -10.88
CA PRO A 503 10.56 13.98 -11.96
C PRO A 503 10.15 13.43 -13.34
N GLY A 504 9.56 14.29 -14.18
CA GLY A 504 9.17 13.95 -15.54
C GLY A 504 7.91 13.10 -15.67
N GLU A 505 7.22 12.76 -14.57
CA GLU A 505 6.03 11.91 -14.61
C GLU A 505 4.72 12.71 -14.57
N ALA A 506 3.70 12.22 -15.29
CA ALA A 506 2.37 12.82 -15.30
C ALA A 506 1.47 12.29 -14.17
N TYR A 507 0.62 13.17 -13.63
CA TYR A 507 -0.28 12.89 -12.50
C TYR A 507 -1.72 13.31 -12.82
N ASP A 508 -2.70 12.58 -12.29
CA ASP A 508 -4.09 13.01 -12.32
C ASP A 508 -4.33 14.05 -11.22
N GLU A 509 -4.55 15.29 -11.62
CA GLU A 509 -4.73 16.43 -10.70
C GLU A 509 -6.15 16.58 -10.17
N HIS A 510 -7.10 15.77 -10.65
CA HIS A 510 -8.50 15.94 -10.31
C HIS A 510 -8.93 15.03 -9.14
N PRO A 511 -9.52 15.57 -8.06
CA PRO A 511 -9.96 14.78 -6.91
C PRO A 511 -11.16 13.87 -7.19
N PHE A 512 -11.85 14.07 -8.33
CA PHE A 512 -12.99 13.25 -8.72
C PHE A 512 -12.82 12.79 -10.17
N VAL A 513 -13.18 11.53 -10.44
CA VAL A 513 -13.15 10.98 -11.80
C VAL A 513 -14.13 11.78 -12.65
N SER A 514 -13.62 12.36 -13.75
CA SER A 514 -14.46 13.01 -14.74
C SER A 514 -15.46 12.00 -15.30
N VAL A 515 -16.71 12.42 -15.43
CA VAL A 515 -17.66 11.66 -16.23
C VAL A 515 -17.16 11.89 -17.65
N ALA A 516 -16.48 10.92 -18.25
CA ALA A 516 -16.48 10.87 -19.70
C ALA A 516 -17.96 10.84 -20.06
N GLU A 517 -18.48 11.96 -20.56
CA GLU A 517 -19.79 11.99 -21.19
C GLU A 517 -19.69 10.96 -22.31
N GLY A 518 -20.19 9.76 -22.01
CA GLY A 518 -20.32 8.72 -23.00
C GLY A 518 -21.16 9.33 -24.10
N ALA A 519 -20.61 9.30 -25.31
CA ALA A 519 -21.36 9.37 -26.54
C ALA A 519 -22.54 8.39 -26.41
N GLY A 520 -23.69 8.92 -25.99
CA GLY A 520 -24.97 8.26 -26.08
C GLY A 520 -25.42 8.37 -27.52
N GLY A 521 -24.84 7.54 -28.38
CA GLY A 521 -25.44 7.21 -29.66
C GLY A 521 -26.62 6.26 -29.43
N GLY A 522 -27.79 6.66 -29.93
CA GLY A 522 -29.03 5.87 -29.92
C GLY A 522 -30.26 6.74 -29.81
#